data_AF-A0A182SNB5-F1
#
_entry.id   AF-A0A182SNB5-F1
#
_cell.length_a   1.000
_cell.length_b   1.000
_cell.length_c   1.000
_cell.angle_alpha   90.00
_cell.angle_beta   90.00
_cell.angle_gamma   90.00
#
_symmetry.space_group_name_H-M   'P 1'
#
loop_
_entity.id
_entity.type
_entity.pdbx_description
1 polymer ?
#
loop_
_entity_poly.entity_id
_entity_poly.type
_entity_poly.pdbx_seq_one_letter_code
_entity_poly.pdbx_strand_id
1 'polypeptide(L)'
;STRKSRYQHIFESVDQRVDEFKYESIEGHDRMLRKYEYKKALDAVMLVKVRGKWPEKTVALIKELIRRKGLHRALDDRSPDFLVTFVNFLTRHIGDYRFTPTLVDASNILLDVYEDSFEKFAGTVVGKAFVTLADKLQTEEQLVQDFLNVQGALDMISMAADTAEPDSGDDASSTAYDASKKAKTHTVISVD
;
A
#
# COMPACT_ATOMS: atom_id res chain seq x y z
N SER A 1 2.15 51.65 0.11
CA SER A 1 1.35 50.48 0.54
C SER A 1 0.99 49.68 -0.71
N THR A 2 1.84 48.73 -1.07
CA THR A 2 1.83 48.01 -2.35
C THR A 2 1.31 46.58 -2.13
N ARG A 3 0.12 46.28 -2.65
CA ARG A 3 -0.47 44.93 -2.60
C ARG A 3 0.30 44.03 -3.57
N LYS A 4 1.13 43.15 -3.01
CA LYS A 4 1.97 42.21 -3.75
C LYS A 4 1.15 40.98 -4.18
N SER A 5 1.16 40.77 -5.49
CA SER A 5 0.98 39.54 -6.27
C SER A 5 0.16 38.38 -5.68
N ARG A 6 -0.99 38.12 -6.31
CA ARG A 6 -1.89 36.99 -6.07
C ARG A 6 -1.56 35.86 -7.06
N TYR A 7 -1.27 34.68 -6.52
CA TYR A 7 -1.28 33.35 -7.16
C TYR A 7 -0.40 33.16 -8.39
N GLN A 8 0.86 32.83 -8.15
CA GLN A 8 1.70 32.19 -9.15
C GLN A 8 2.37 30.97 -8.50
N HIS A 9 2.19 29.82 -9.14
CA HIS A 9 2.81 28.51 -8.88
C HIS A 9 2.30 27.70 -7.68
N ILE A 10 1.31 26.84 -7.91
CA ILE A 10 1.18 25.55 -7.19
C ILE A 10 0.74 24.47 -8.20
N PHE A 11 1.60 24.19 -9.18
CA PHE A 11 1.56 22.94 -9.95
C PHE A 11 2.99 22.62 -10.36
N GLU A 12 3.87 22.41 -9.37
CA GLU A 12 5.14 21.75 -9.62
C GLU A 12 5.71 21.21 -8.31
N SER A 13 5.27 20.00 -7.96
CA SER A 13 6.08 19.01 -7.25
C SER A 13 5.32 17.69 -7.16
N VAL A 14 5.21 16.99 -8.29
CA VAL A 14 5.00 15.53 -8.26
C VAL A 14 6.36 14.91 -7.92
N ASP A 15 6.75 15.02 -6.67
CA ASP A 15 7.76 14.15 -6.06
C ASP A 15 7.26 13.80 -4.67
N GLN A 16 6.17 13.02 -4.63
CA GLN A 16 5.84 12.28 -3.42
C GLN A 16 6.85 11.15 -3.31
N ARG A 17 8.03 11.47 -2.81
CA ARG A 17 8.97 10.50 -2.30
C ARG A 17 8.26 9.77 -1.17
N VAL A 18 7.81 8.55 -1.43
CA VAL A 18 7.37 7.66 -0.36
C VAL A 18 8.60 7.46 0.50
N ASP A 19 8.65 8.12 1.67
CA ASP A 19 9.66 7.84 2.67
C ASP A 19 9.57 6.34 2.94
N GLU A 20 10.60 5.62 2.52
CA GLU A 20 10.74 4.22 2.88
C GLU A 20 10.85 4.22 4.39
N PHE A 21 9.73 3.90 5.06
CA PHE A 21 9.65 3.89 6.52
C PHE A 21 10.71 2.90 7.01
N LYS A 22 11.87 3.45 7.40
CA LYS A 22 12.93 2.72 8.05
C LYS A 22 12.48 2.48 9.47
N TYR A 23 11.85 1.33 9.66
CA TYR A 23 11.64 0.81 11.00
C TYR A 23 13.01 0.58 11.64
N GLU A 24 13.34 1.39 12.65
CA GLU A 24 14.50 1.14 13.50
C GLU A 24 14.47 -0.32 13.95
N SER A 25 15.60 -1.01 13.74
CA SER A 25 15.81 -2.37 14.21
C SER A 25 15.41 -2.40 15.69
N ILE A 26 14.42 -3.23 16.01
CA ILE A 26 13.88 -3.32 17.36
C ILE A 26 14.98 -3.91 18.23
N GLU A 27 15.57 -3.07 19.09
CA GLU A 27 16.56 -3.49 20.08
C GLU A 27 15.97 -4.62 20.94
N GLY A 28 16.45 -5.84 20.71
CA GLY A 28 15.99 -7.07 21.37
C GLY A 28 15.71 -8.22 20.41
N HIS A 29 15.00 -7.98 19.31
CA HIS A 29 14.71 -9.03 18.32
C HIS A 29 15.91 -9.34 17.44
N ASP A 30 16.81 -8.38 17.25
CA ASP A 30 18.03 -8.53 16.45
C ASP A 30 18.89 -9.71 16.94
N ARG A 31 18.94 -9.95 18.26
CA ARG A 31 19.64 -11.11 18.84
C ARG A 31 18.97 -12.44 18.48
N MET A 32 17.64 -12.49 18.55
CA MET A 32 16.86 -13.69 18.21
C MET A 32 16.97 -14.01 16.71
N LEU A 33 16.90 -12.98 15.86
CA LEU A 33 17.05 -13.10 14.41
C LEU A 33 18.44 -13.60 14.00
N ARG A 34 19.51 -13.13 14.66
CA ARG A 34 20.88 -13.61 14.43
C ARG A 34 21.08 -15.06 14.88
N LYS A 35 20.32 -15.52 15.87
CA LYS A 35 20.34 -16.90 16.37
C LYS A 35 19.35 -17.83 15.66
N TYR A 36 18.67 -17.37 14.61
CA TYR A 36 17.65 -18.13 13.89
C TYR A 36 16.45 -18.54 14.78
N GLU A 37 16.22 -17.84 15.88
CA GLU A 37 15.10 -18.09 16.81
C GLU A 37 13.83 -17.40 16.32
N TYR A 38 13.41 -17.69 15.07
CA TYR A 38 12.33 -16.97 14.39
C TYR A 38 10.97 -17.10 15.07
N LYS A 39 10.64 -18.30 15.59
CA LYS A 39 9.39 -18.50 16.35
C LYS A 39 9.34 -17.58 17.58
N LYS A 40 10.41 -17.54 18.36
CA LYS A 40 10.52 -16.70 19.58
C LYS A 40 10.46 -15.21 19.26
N ALA A 41 11.11 -14.79 18.17
CA ALA A 41 11.06 -13.41 17.71
C ALA A 41 9.61 -12.99 17.40
N LEU A 42 8.90 -13.81 16.62
CA LEU A 42 7.50 -13.56 16.27
C LEU A 42 6.60 -13.56 17.51
N ASP A 43 6.79 -14.49 18.44
CA ASP A 43 6.00 -14.56 19.68
C ASP A 43 6.13 -13.29 20.53
N ALA A 44 7.35 -12.74 20.60
CA ALA A 44 7.63 -11.56 21.40
C ALA A 44 6.89 -10.30 20.88
N VAL A 45 6.76 -10.14 19.55
CA VAL A 45 5.99 -9.01 18.97
C VAL A 45 4.49 -9.27 18.91
N MET A 46 4.08 -10.54 18.95
CA MET A 46 2.67 -10.91 18.98
C MET A 46 2.06 -10.81 20.37
N LEU A 47 2.80 -10.43 21.41
CA LEU A 47 2.21 -10.12 22.73
C LEU A 47 1.17 -8.99 22.61
N VAL A 48 0.03 -9.12 23.30
CA VAL A 48 -1.09 -8.16 23.27
C VAL A 48 -0.62 -6.72 23.51
N LYS A 49 0.29 -6.52 24.46
CA LYS A 49 0.85 -5.21 24.80
C LYS A 49 1.65 -4.57 23.65
N VAL A 50 2.34 -5.39 22.84
CA VAL A 50 3.18 -4.93 21.73
C VAL A 50 2.30 -4.72 20.51
N ARG A 51 1.65 -5.76 20.00
CA ARG A 51 0.82 -5.68 18.78
C ARG A 51 -0.32 -4.66 18.86
N GLY A 52 -0.82 -4.40 20.07
CA GLY A 52 -1.91 -3.45 20.29
C GLY A 52 -1.45 -1.99 20.41
N LYS A 53 -0.27 -1.73 20.99
CA LYS A 53 0.24 -0.36 21.19
C LYS A 53 1.16 0.10 20.06
N TRP A 54 1.93 -0.84 19.52
CA TRP A 54 2.99 -0.61 18.55
C TRP A 54 2.89 -1.62 17.39
N PRO A 55 1.77 -1.64 16.64
CA PRO A 55 1.59 -2.54 15.51
C PRO A 55 2.73 -2.40 14.49
N GLU A 56 3.29 -1.20 14.36
CA GLU A 56 4.38 -0.89 13.45
C GLU A 56 5.67 -1.67 13.78
N LYS A 57 5.94 -1.96 15.07
CA LYS A 57 7.04 -2.84 15.49
C LYS A 57 6.78 -4.29 15.09
N THR A 58 5.53 -4.75 15.22
CA THR A 58 5.15 -6.10 14.78
C THR A 58 5.31 -6.25 13.26
N VAL A 59 4.85 -5.28 12.48
CA VAL A 59 5.00 -5.26 11.01
C VAL A 59 6.48 -5.21 10.61
N ALA A 60 7.29 -4.39 11.28
CA ALA A 60 8.73 -4.31 11.04
C ALA A 60 9.42 -5.68 11.20
N LEU A 61 9.08 -6.41 12.28
CA LEU A 61 9.66 -7.73 12.49
C LEU A 61 9.17 -8.74 11.43
N ILE A 62 7.88 -8.70 11.07
CA ILE A 62 7.33 -9.55 10.00
C ILE A 62 8.08 -9.29 8.69
N LYS A 63 8.29 -8.01 8.31
CA LYS A 63 9.06 -7.63 7.12
C LYS A 63 10.47 -8.20 7.14
N GLU A 64 11.15 -8.10 8.28
CA GLU A 64 12.51 -8.63 8.43
C GLU A 64 12.56 -10.17 8.40
N LEU A 65 11.54 -10.85 8.93
CA LEU A 65 11.39 -12.31 8.81
C LEU A 65 11.14 -12.74 7.36
N ILE A 66 10.32 -12.00 6.60
CA ILE A 66 10.10 -12.25 5.17
C ILE A 66 11.40 -12.10 4.40
N ARG A 67 12.13 -11.00 4.59
CA ARG A 67 13.42 -10.71 3.94
C ARG A 67 14.45 -11.83 4.17
N ARG A 68 14.42 -12.47 5.34
CA ARG A 68 15.31 -13.59 5.70
C ARG A 68 14.79 -14.97 5.29
N LYS A 69 13.62 -15.05 4.62
CA LYS A 69 12.88 -16.30 4.38
C LYS A 69 12.64 -17.09 5.68
N GLY A 70 12.53 -16.38 6.80
CA GLY A 70 12.36 -16.91 8.14
C GLY A 70 10.91 -16.97 8.60
N LEU A 71 10.00 -16.21 7.96
CA LEU A 71 8.59 -16.18 8.35
C LEU A 71 7.92 -17.55 8.21
N HIS A 72 8.19 -18.28 7.13
CA HIS A 72 7.70 -19.65 6.93
C HIS A 72 8.01 -20.55 8.15
N ARG A 73 9.28 -20.56 8.58
CA ARG A 73 9.71 -21.32 9.78
C ARG A 73 9.12 -20.78 11.09
N ALA A 74 8.80 -19.49 11.13
CA ALA A 74 8.17 -18.86 12.29
C ALA A 74 6.68 -19.20 12.39
N LEU A 75 6.02 -19.52 11.28
CA LEU A 75 4.60 -19.85 11.20
C LEU A 75 4.32 -21.35 11.18
N ASP A 76 5.30 -22.16 10.80
CA ASP A 76 5.20 -23.62 10.82
C ASP A 76 4.87 -24.15 12.23
N ASP A 77 4.06 -25.21 12.31
CA ASP A 77 3.66 -25.91 13.54
C ASP A 77 3.29 -24.94 14.70
N ARG A 78 2.30 -24.07 14.45
CA ARG A 78 1.72 -23.16 15.45
C ARG A 78 0.37 -23.64 15.99
N SER A 79 0.09 -23.25 17.22
CA SER A 79 -1.18 -23.56 17.88
C SER A 79 -2.36 -22.80 17.26
N PRO A 80 -3.58 -23.35 17.31
CA PRO A 80 -4.78 -22.67 16.83
C PRO A 80 -4.97 -21.25 17.42
N ASP A 81 -4.67 -21.09 18.71
CA ASP A 81 -4.79 -19.79 19.40
C ASP A 81 -3.82 -18.74 18.84
N PHE A 82 -2.59 -19.16 18.51
CA PHE A 82 -1.62 -18.30 17.86
C PHE A 82 -2.09 -17.93 16.45
N LEU A 83 -2.60 -18.89 15.68
CA LEU A 83 -3.08 -18.65 14.31
C LEU A 83 -4.24 -17.67 14.29
N VAL A 84 -5.26 -17.84 15.15
CA VAL A 84 -6.36 -16.88 15.29
C VAL A 84 -5.81 -15.49 15.64
N THR A 85 -4.87 -15.42 16.56
CA THR A 85 -4.22 -14.17 16.96
C THR A 85 -3.48 -13.49 15.81
N PHE A 86 -2.74 -14.26 15.02
CA PHE A 86 -1.96 -13.76 13.89
C PHE A 86 -2.87 -13.31 12.75
N VAL A 87 -3.84 -14.15 12.35
CA VAL A 87 -4.83 -13.81 11.32
C VAL A 87 -5.62 -12.56 11.70
N ASN A 88 -6.09 -12.44 12.94
CA ASN A 88 -6.79 -11.23 13.40
C ASN A 88 -5.91 -9.99 13.38
N PHE A 89 -4.60 -10.12 13.60
CA PHE A 89 -3.66 -9.01 13.44
C PHE A 89 -3.56 -8.59 11.97
N LEU A 90 -3.45 -9.54 11.04
CA LEU A 90 -3.49 -9.27 9.60
C LEU A 90 -4.79 -8.55 9.23
N THR A 91 -5.94 -9.14 9.52
CA THR A 91 -7.27 -8.58 9.20
C THR A 91 -7.45 -7.16 9.71
N ARG A 92 -6.97 -6.87 10.93
CA ARG A 92 -7.09 -5.55 11.54
C ARG A 92 -6.26 -4.48 10.85
N HIS A 93 -5.11 -4.84 10.29
CA HIS A 93 -4.10 -3.89 9.84
C HIS A 93 -3.83 -3.92 8.33
N ILE A 94 -4.42 -4.87 7.59
CA ILE A 94 -4.16 -5.06 6.15
C ILE A 94 -4.62 -3.89 5.28
N GLY A 95 -5.60 -3.09 5.74
CA GLY A 95 -6.06 -1.88 5.04
C GLY A 95 -5.21 -0.62 5.31
N ASP A 96 -4.21 -0.67 6.21
CA ASP A 96 -3.26 0.45 6.37
C ASP A 96 -2.21 0.37 5.26
N TYR A 97 -2.24 1.32 4.31
CA TYR A 97 -1.37 1.33 3.13
C TYR A 97 0.14 1.18 3.45
N ARG A 98 0.58 1.58 4.64
CA ARG A 98 1.97 1.46 5.09
C ARG A 98 2.34 0.01 5.43
N PHE A 99 1.36 -0.78 5.83
CA PHE A 99 1.49 -2.16 6.26
C PHE A 99 1.07 -3.15 5.17
N THR A 100 0.11 -2.75 4.31
CA THR A 100 -0.53 -3.63 3.31
C THR A 100 0.48 -4.48 2.54
N PRO A 101 1.57 -3.96 1.93
CA PRO A 101 2.48 -4.80 1.16
C PRO A 101 3.09 -5.93 2.00
N THR A 102 3.55 -5.60 3.21
CA THR A 102 4.16 -6.59 4.12
C THR A 102 3.13 -7.59 4.65
N LEU A 103 1.90 -7.15 4.93
CA LEU A 103 0.86 -8.02 5.48
C LEU A 103 0.23 -8.93 4.43
N VAL A 104 0.13 -8.48 3.18
CA VAL A 104 -0.26 -9.33 2.04
C VAL A 104 0.79 -10.42 1.83
N ASP A 105 2.08 -10.07 1.79
CA ASP A 105 3.17 -11.06 1.69
C ASP A 105 3.14 -12.06 2.86
N ALA A 106 2.90 -11.58 4.08
CA ALA A 106 2.76 -12.44 5.26
C ALA A 106 1.54 -13.37 5.17
N SER A 107 0.44 -12.90 4.57
CA SER A 107 -0.78 -13.68 4.38
C SER A 107 -0.55 -14.80 3.36
N ASN A 108 0.12 -14.50 2.25
CA ASN A 108 0.51 -15.50 1.25
C ASN A 108 1.41 -16.58 1.86
N ILE A 109 2.46 -16.18 2.60
CA ILE A 109 3.35 -17.15 3.27
C ILE A 109 2.59 -17.99 4.31
N LEU A 110 1.62 -17.39 5.02
CA LEU A 110 0.79 -18.14 5.96
C LEU A 110 -0.06 -19.20 5.24
N LEU A 111 -0.62 -18.87 4.08
CA LEU A 111 -1.37 -19.82 3.25
C LEU A 111 -0.46 -20.93 2.74
N ASP A 112 0.72 -20.60 2.20
CA ASP A 112 1.70 -21.57 1.72
C ASP A 112 2.11 -22.58 2.82
N VAL A 113 2.34 -22.11 4.05
CA VAL A 113 2.73 -22.97 5.20
C VAL A 113 1.65 -23.99 5.54
N TYR A 114 0.37 -23.64 5.36
CA TYR A 114 -0.76 -24.45 5.81
C TYR A 114 -1.59 -25.05 4.67
N GLU A 115 -1.20 -24.87 3.41
CA GLU A 115 -1.91 -25.32 2.20
C GLU A 115 -2.35 -26.78 2.30
N ASP A 116 -1.40 -27.69 2.59
CA ASP A 116 -1.64 -29.14 2.72
C ASP A 116 -2.59 -29.53 3.86
N SER A 117 -2.85 -28.62 4.79
CA SER A 117 -3.63 -28.88 6.00
C SER A 117 -4.85 -27.95 6.13
N PHE A 118 -5.13 -27.14 5.12
CA PHE A 118 -6.12 -26.08 5.19
C PHE A 118 -7.54 -26.61 5.44
N GLU A 119 -7.85 -27.80 4.90
CA GLU A 119 -9.12 -28.50 5.14
C GLU A 119 -9.41 -28.74 6.63
N LYS A 120 -8.36 -28.93 7.45
CA LYS A 120 -8.50 -29.15 8.90
C LYS A 120 -9.04 -27.92 9.63
N PHE A 121 -8.96 -26.74 9.01
CA PHE A 121 -9.48 -25.50 9.58
C PHE A 121 -10.97 -25.31 9.31
N ALA A 122 -11.57 -26.08 8.39
CA ALA A 122 -13.00 -25.99 8.10
C ALA A 122 -13.84 -26.18 9.37
N GLY A 123 -14.79 -25.26 9.62
CA GLY A 123 -15.65 -25.30 10.81
C GLY A 123 -14.98 -24.90 12.14
N THR A 124 -13.68 -24.62 12.15
CA THR A 124 -12.94 -24.22 13.36
C THR A 124 -12.91 -22.69 13.55
N VAL A 125 -12.46 -22.24 14.73
CA VAL A 125 -12.20 -20.82 15.00
C VAL A 125 -11.11 -20.23 14.10
N VAL A 126 -10.12 -21.04 13.70
CA VAL A 126 -9.06 -20.62 12.77
C VAL A 126 -9.64 -20.39 11.39
N GLY A 127 -10.46 -21.34 10.89
CA GLY A 127 -11.14 -21.20 9.60
C GLY A 127 -12.04 -19.96 9.54
N LYS A 128 -12.79 -19.69 10.60
CA LYS A 128 -13.60 -18.44 10.70
C LYS A 128 -12.74 -17.18 10.60
N ALA A 129 -11.55 -17.17 11.24
CA ALA A 129 -10.64 -16.03 11.14
C ALA A 129 -10.12 -15.83 9.71
N PHE A 130 -9.79 -16.91 8.99
CA PHE A 130 -9.40 -16.84 7.57
C PHE A 130 -10.54 -16.32 6.69
N VAL A 131 -11.78 -16.76 6.91
CA VAL A 131 -12.95 -16.22 6.17
C VAL A 131 -13.09 -14.72 6.43
N THR A 132 -12.95 -14.28 7.68
CA THR A 132 -13.02 -12.84 8.01
C THR A 132 -11.89 -12.05 7.34
N LEU A 133 -10.68 -12.61 7.24
CA LEU A 133 -9.59 -12.00 6.49
C LEU A 133 -9.93 -11.88 4.99
N ALA A 134 -10.49 -12.93 4.39
CA ALA A 134 -10.91 -12.93 2.98
C ALA A 134 -12.00 -11.87 2.71
N ASP A 135 -13.03 -11.81 3.56
CA ASP A 135 -14.10 -10.80 3.44
C ASP A 135 -13.55 -9.37 3.54
N LYS A 136 -12.60 -9.16 4.45
CA LYS A 136 -11.92 -7.87 4.60
C LYS A 136 -11.13 -7.51 3.35
N LEU A 137 -10.34 -8.45 2.81
CA LEU A 137 -9.59 -8.25 1.57
C LEU A 137 -10.50 -7.93 0.38
N GLN A 138 -11.61 -8.64 0.23
CA GLN A 138 -12.60 -8.36 -0.82
C GLN A 138 -13.18 -6.95 -0.71
N THR A 139 -13.44 -6.50 0.53
CA THR A 139 -13.92 -5.15 0.80
C THR A 139 -12.86 -4.11 0.43
N GLU A 140 -11.59 -4.32 0.81
CA GLU A 140 -10.49 -3.41 0.46
C GLU A 140 -10.28 -3.34 -1.06
N GLU A 141 -10.35 -4.47 -1.76
CA GLU A 141 -10.25 -4.51 -3.23
C GLU A 141 -11.35 -3.68 -3.88
N GLN A 142 -12.61 -3.85 -3.44
CA GLN A 142 -13.73 -3.08 -3.97
C GLN A 142 -13.55 -1.58 -3.71
N LEU A 143 -13.11 -1.19 -2.52
CA LEU A 143 -12.84 0.21 -2.17
C LEU A 143 -11.75 0.82 -3.06
N VAL A 144 -10.68 0.07 -3.34
CA VAL A 144 -9.62 0.51 -4.25
C VAL A 144 -10.17 0.69 -5.67
N GLN A 145 -11.00 -0.22 -6.17
CA GLN A 145 -11.63 -0.08 -7.49
C GLN A 145 -12.54 1.14 -7.56
N ASP A 146 -13.37 1.37 -6.54
CA ASP A 146 -14.26 2.53 -6.48
C ASP A 146 -13.45 3.84 -6.45
N PHE A 147 -12.34 3.88 -5.70
CA PHE A 147 -11.45 5.03 -5.66
C PHE A 147 -10.81 5.31 -7.02
N LEU A 148 -10.33 4.28 -7.72
CA LEU A 148 -9.76 4.40 -9.07
C LEU A 148 -10.79 4.93 -10.08
N ASN A 149 -12.04 4.48 -9.99
CA ASN A 149 -13.13 4.97 -10.83
C ASN A 149 -13.39 6.47 -10.61
N VAL A 150 -13.42 6.91 -9.36
CA VAL A 150 -13.60 8.33 -9.00
C VAL A 150 -12.41 9.16 -9.50
N GLN A 151 -11.19 8.66 -9.32
CA GLN A 151 -9.99 9.34 -9.82
C GLN A 151 -10.04 9.52 -11.33
N GLY A 152 -10.38 8.47 -12.10
CA GLY A 152 -10.51 8.56 -13.55
C GLY A 152 -11.60 9.54 -14.00
N ALA A 153 -12.73 9.60 -13.27
CA ALA A 153 -13.78 10.58 -13.55
C ALA A 153 -13.31 12.03 -13.33
N LEU A 154 -12.54 12.29 -12.27
CA LEU A 154 -11.95 13.60 -12.00
C LEU A 154 -10.93 13.98 -13.09
N ASP A 155 -10.06 13.06 -13.47
CA ASP A 155 -9.06 13.30 -14.53
C ASP A 155 -9.74 13.69 -15.85
N MET A 156 -10.82 13.00 -16.24
CA MET A 156 -11.60 13.35 -17.43
C MET A 156 -12.20 14.75 -17.37
N ILE A 157 -12.76 15.16 -16.22
CA ILE A 157 -13.33 16.50 -16.03
C ILE A 157 -12.23 17.57 -16.11
N SER A 158 -11.08 17.33 -15.48
CA SER A 158 -9.93 18.24 -15.54
C SER A 158 -9.40 18.39 -16.96
N MET A 159 -9.27 17.30 -17.72
CA MET A 159 -8.87 17.34 -19.13
C MET A 159 -9.88 18.09 -19.99
N ALA A 160 -11.18 17.88 -19.79
CA ALA A 160 -12.23 18.58 -20.53
C ALA A 160 -12.21 20.09 -20.24
N ALA A 161 -12.00 20.49 -18.99
CA ALA A 161 -11.87 21.89 -18.59
C ALA A 161 -10.66 22.57 -19.23
N ASP A 162 -9.51 21.90 -19.28
CA ASP A 162 -8.30 22.39 -19.96
C ASP A 162 -8.51 22.62 -21.47
N THR A 163 -9.39 21.84 -22.11
CA THR A 163 -9.71 21.99 -23.54
C THR A 163 -10.79 23.03 -23.84
N ALA A 164 -11.47 23.55 -22.83
CA ALA A 164 -12.61 24.46 -22.98
C ALA A 164 -12.23 25.95 -23.03
N GLU A 165 -10.95 26.30 -22.96
CA GLU A 165 -10.48 27.66 -23.28
C GLU A 165 -10.81 27.96 -24.74
N PRO A 166 -11.75 28.88 -25.04
CA PRO A 166 -12.02 29.28 -26.41
C PRO A 166 -10.78 29.95 -26.98
N ASP A 167 -10.44 29.61 -28.21
CA ASP A 167 -9.53 30.40 -29.01
C ASP A 167 -10.15 31.79 -29.18
N SER A 168 -9.81 32.72 -28.29
CA SER A 168 -10.08 34.13 -28.45
C SER A 168 -9.12 34.66 -29.52
N GLY A 169 -9.48 34.36 -30.76
CA GLY A 169 -8.85 34.83 -31.98
C GLY A 169 -9.93 34.84 -33.05
N ASP A 170 -10.62 35.97 -33.18
CA ASP A 170 -11.25 36.38 -34.42
C ASP A 170 -10.25 36.13 -35.56
N ASP A 171 -10.49 35.15 -36.42
CA ASP A 171 -10.21 35.30 -37.84
C ASP A 171 -10.92 34.21 -38.64
N ALA A 172 -12.05 34.61 -39.20
CA ALA A 172 -12.70 33.92 -40.29
C ALA A 172 -11.87 34.08 -41.59
N SER A 173 -10.69 33.45 -41.67
CA SER A 173 -10.13 33.02 -42.95
C SER A 173 -8.96 32.03 -42.79
N SER A 174 -9.09 30.88 -43.46
CA SER A 174 -8.02 29.97 -43.88
C SER A 174 -6.97 29.52 -42.84
N THR A 175 -7.07 28.29 -42.35
CA THR A 175 -6.30 27.12 -42.86
C THR A 175 -6.54 25.90 -41.99
N ALA A 176 -6.40 24.74 -42.60
CA ALA A 176 -6.67 23.43 -42.04
C ALA A 176 -5.61 23.05 -40.98
N TYR A 177 -6.07 22.43 -39.88
CA TYR A 177 -5.28 21.66 -38.92
C TYR A 177 -4.05 22.36 -38.33
N ASP A 178 -4.26 23.46 -37.60
CA ASP A 178 -3.19 24.02 -36.79
C ASP A 178 -3.11 23.33 -35.41
N ALA A 179 -1.89 23.09 -34.92
CA ALA A 179 -1.67 22.36 -33.68
C ALA A 179 -2.18 23.18 -32.48
N SER A 180 -2.76 22.49 -31.48
CA SER A 180 -3.23 23.11 -30.24
C SER A 180 -2.16 24.01 -29.61
N LYS A 181 -2.56 25.12 -28.98
CA LYS A 181 -1.66 26.09 -28.33
C LYS A 181 -0.65 25.44 -27.37
N LYS A 182 -1.05 24.33 -26.73
CA LYS A 182 -0.21 23.53 -25.82
C LYS A 182 0.83 22.65 -26.54
N ALA A 183 0.59 22.29 -27.80
CA ALA A 183 1.55 21.56 -28.64
C ALA A 183 2.63 22.49 -29.21
N LYS A 184 2.28 23.75 -29.50
CA LYS A 184 3.24 24.76 -29.98
C LYS A 184 4.29 25.12 -28.93
N THR A 185 3.93 25.12 -27.64
CA THR A 185 4.87 25.40 -26.55
C THR A 185 5.83 24.24 -26.23
N HIS A 186 5.50 23.01 -26.63
CA HIS A 186 6.32 21.82 -26.33
C HIS A 186 7.19 21.33 -27.51
N THR A 187 7.22 22.03 -28.64
CA THR A 187 7.94 21.60 -29.87
C THR A 187 9.31 22.28 -30.04
N VAL A 188 10.00 22.67 -28.96
CA VAL A 188 11.42 23.03 -29.08
C VAL A 188 12.26 21.76 -28.96
N ILE A 189 12.39 21.03 -30.07
CA ILE A 189 13.46 20.06 -30.25
C ILE A 189 14.66 20.88 -30.73
N SER A 190 15.56 21.22 -29.82
CA SER A 190 16.87 21.75 -30.21
C SER A 190 17.65 20.65 -30.93
N VAL A 191 17.95 20.88 -32.20
CA VAL A 191 19.00 20.18 -32.92
C VAL A 191 20.14 21.19 -33.06
N ASP A 192 21.19 20.99 -32.26
CA ASP A 192 22.61 21.25 -32.54
C ASP A 192 23.47 20.63 -31.43
#